data_AF-A0A350X5B9-F1
#
_entry.id   AF-A0A350X5B9-F1
#
_cell.length_a   1.000
_cell.length_b   1.000
_cell.length_c   1.000
_cell.angle_alpha   90.00
_cell.angle_beta   90.00
_cell.angle_gamma   90.00
#
_symmetry.space_group_name_H-M   'P 1'
#
loop_
_entity.id
_entity.type
_entity.pdbx_description
1 polymer ?
#
loop_
_entity_poly.entity_id
_entity_poly.type
_entity_poly.pdbx_seq_one_letter_code
_entity_poly.pdbx_strand_id
1 'polypeptide(L)'
;MVMRRFRSIMAVLLACVTVFLVSCSSPTEVKPPTYTSAKLEVIEKYTSEIEAMRDRLPELAKLIQDENWVFTKNFIRGPLGELRAKMSQVERNLLP
;
A
#
# COMPACT_ATOMS: atom_id res chain seq x y z
N MET A 1 20.52 15.49 -52.74
CA MET A 1 20.63 14.71 -51.48
C MET A 1 20.87 15.57 -50.22
N VAL A 2 20.71 16.91 -50.28
CA VAL A 2 21.01 17.80 -49.13
C VAL A 2 19.78 18.06 -48.25
N MET A 3 18.60 18.33 -48.83
CA MET A 3 17.36 18.60 -48.07
C MET A 3 16.90 17.44 -47.16
N ARG A 4 17.14 16.17 -47.55
CA ARG A 4 16.73 15.00 -46.76
C ARG A 4 17.52 14.85 -45.45
N ARG A 5 18.78 15.30 -45.44
CA ARG A 5 19.64 15.30 -44.23
C ARG A 5 19.28 16.44 -43.28
N PHE A 6 18.96 17.62 -43.80
CA PHE A 6 18.47 18.74 -42.98
C PHE A 6 17.19 18.39 -42.22
N ARG A 7 16.24 17.71 -42.88
CA ARG A 7 15.00 17.26 -42.25
C ARG A 7 15.24 16.24 -41.14
N SER A 8 16.26 15.38 -41.30
CA SER A 8 16.66 14.40 -40.30
C SER A 8 17.34 15.05 -39.09
N ILE A 9 18.23 16.02 -39.30
CA ILE A 9 18.92 16.74 -38.22
C ILE A 9 17.92 17.53 -37.39
N MET A 10 16.95 18.18 -38.06
CA MET A 10 15.91 18.94 -37.37
C MET A 10 14.99 18.04 -36.54
N ALA A 11 14.70 16.83 -37.03
CA ALA A 11 13.92 15.85 -36.27
C ALA A 11 14.67 15.34 -35.02
N VAL A 12 15.99 15.11 -35.13
CA VAL A 12 16.81 14.68 -33.98
C VAL A 12 16.90 15.77 -32.92
N LEU A 13 17.10 17.03 -33.33
CA LEU A 13 17.10 18.16 -32.39
C LEU A 13 15.76 18.30 -31.67
N LEU A 14 14.65 18.16 -32.39
CA LEU A 14 13.31 18.25 -31.81
C LEU A 14 13.06 17.10 -30.83
N ALA A 15 13.48 15.87 -31.17
CA ALA A 15 13.41 14.73 -30.27
C ALA A 15 14.24 14.96 -28.99
N CYS A 16 15.47 15.45 -29.10
CA CYS A 16 16.29 15.80 -27.93
C CYS A 16 15.59 16.80 -27.03
N VAL A 17 15.03 17.88 -27.58
CA VAL A 17 14.30 18.90 -26.80
C VAL A 17 13.11 18.29 -26.06
N THR A 18 12.33 17.41 -26.69
CA THR A 18 11.21 16.74 -26.01
C THR A 18 11.65 15.84 -24.87
N VAL A 19 12.78 15.13 -25.01
CA VAL A 19 13.33 14.27 -23.95
C VAL A 19 13.81 15.11 -22.77
N PHE A 20 14.48 16.24 -23.02
CA PHE A 20 14.91 17.14 -21.94
C PHE A 20 13.73 17.79 -21.21
N LEU A 21 12.66 18.15 -21.92
CA LEU A 21 11.45 18.73 -21.32
C LEU A 21 10.70 17.73 -20.43
N VAL A 22 10.56 16.47 -20.87
CA VAL A 22 9.88 15.42 -20.08
C VAL A 22 10.76 14.95 -18.91
N SER A 23 12.09 14.92 -19.08
CA SER A 23 13.01 14.44 -18.04
C SER A 23 13.21 15.45 -16.89
N CYS A 24 13.04 16.75 -17.15
CA CYS A 24 13.16 17.79 -16.13
C CYS A 24 11.86 18.15 -15.39
N SER A 25 10.73 17.47 -15.66
CA SER A 25 9.54 17.62 -14.81
C SER A 25 9.74 16.84 -13.52
N SER A 26 10.44 17.45 -12.57
CA SER A 26 10.46 16.97 -11.18
C SER A 26 9.02 17.02 -10.63
N PRO A 27 8.54 16.00 -9.91
CA PRO A 27 7.23 16.07 -9.29
C PRO A 27 7.21 17.23 -8.30
N THR A 28 6.19 18.06 -8.43
CA THR A 28 5.94 19.21 -7.56
C THR A 28 5.83 18.76 -6.11
N GLU A 29 6.46 19.54 -5.23
CA GLU A 29 6.58 19.34 -3.79
C GLU A 29 5.27 18.84 -3.18
N VAL A 30 5.29 17.59 -2.73
CA VAL A 30 4.12 16.88 -2.24
C VAL A 30 3.70 17.54 -0.93
N LYS A 31 2.53 18.19 -0.91
CA LYS A 31 1.88 18.63 0.34
C LYS A 31 1.97 17.49 1.38
N PRO A 32 2.15 17.80 2.68
CA PRO A 32 2.25 16.77 3.71
C PRO A 32 1.12 15.77 3.50
N PRO A 33 1.43 14.46 3.41
CA PRO A 33 0.45 13.49 2.96
C PRO A 33 -0.68 13.47 3.99
N THR A 34 -1.83 14.03 3.66
CA THR A 34 -3.04 13.94 4.48
C THR A 34 -3.92 12.84 3.91
N TYR A 35 -4.56 12.06 4.77
CA TYR A 35 -5.50 11.05 4.31
C TYR A 35 -6.66 11.69 3.56
N THR A 36 -6.97 11.15 2.37
CA THR A 36 -8.20 11.49 1.65
C THR A 36 -9.39 10.77 2.32
N SER A 37 -10.61 11.28 2.16
CA SER A 37 -11.82 10.65 2.71
C SER A 37 -11.96 9.18 2.30
N ALA A 38 -11.71 8.88 1.01
CA ALA A 38 -11.72 7.51 0.51
C ALA A 38 -10.66 6.59 1.18
N LYS A 39 -9.49 7.12 1.54
CA LYS A 39 -8.48 6.34 2.29
C LYS A 39 -8.90 6.12 3.74
N LEU A 40 -9.53 7.12 4.36
CA LEU A 40 -10.04 7.00 5.73
C LEU A 40 -11.13 5.92 5.83
N GLU A 41 -12.08 5.86 4.89
CA GLU A 41 -13.12 4.82 4.88
C GLU A 41 -12.52 3.41 4.80
N VAL A 42 -11.47 3.22 3.99
CA VAL A 42 -10.78 1.93 3.88
C VAL A 42 -10.06 1.58 5.18
N ILE A 43 -9.35 2.54 5.79
CA ILE A 43 -8.66 2.33 7.06
C ILE A 43 -9.64 2.02 8.18
N GLU A 44 -10.73 2.77 8.27
CA GLU A 44 -11.77 2.62 9.29
C GLU A 44 -12.45 1.24 9.18
N LYS A 45 -12.77 0.80 7.96
CA LYS A 45 -13.31 -0.54 7.72
C LYS A 45 -12.40 -1.62 8.31
N TYR A 46 -11.12 -1.64 7.92
CA TYR A 46 -10.21 -2.67 8.43
C TYR A 46 -9.90 -2.52 9.91
N THR A 47 -9.92 -1.30 10.45
CA THR A 47 -9.72 -1.05 11.89
C THR A 47 -10.83 -1.69 12.71
N SER A 48 -12.11 -1.53 12.31
CA SER A 48 -13.23 -2.15 13.00
C SER A 48 -13.14 -3.69 13.03
N GLU A 49 -12.69 -4.30 11.93
CA GLU A 49 -12.49 -5.75 11.85
C GLU A 49 -11.31 -6.22 12.72
N ILE A 50 -10.26 -5.40 12.87
CA ILE A 50 -9.12 -5.68 13.76
C ILE A 50 -9.55 -5.58 15.23
N GLU A 51 -10.36 -4.57 15.58
CA GLU A 51 -10.89 -4.40 16.94
C GLU A 51 -11.77 -5.59 17.35
N ALA A 52 -12.69 -6.02 16.48
CA ALA A 52 -13.50 -7.21 16.73
C ALA A 52 -12.65 -8.49 16.93
N MET A 53 -11.51 -8.60 16.24
CA MET A 53 -10.57 -9.71 16.43
C MET A 53 -9.76 -9.58 17.73
N ARG A 54 -9.42 -8.35 18.12
CA ARG A 54 -8.76 -8.06 19.39
C ARG A 54 -9.64 -8.51 20.57
N ASP A 55 -10.94 -8.29 20.49
CA ASP A 55 -11.90 -8.68 21.54
C ASP A 55 -11.98 -10.21 21.73
N ARG A 56 -11.52 -10.98 20.75
CA ARG A 56 -11.45 -12.46 20.81
C ARG A 56 -10.12 -12.99 21.35
N LEU A 57 -9.10 -12.15 21.53
CA LEU A 57 -7.82 -12.57 22.11
C LEU A 57 -7.94 -13.18 23.51
N PRO A 58 -8.87 -12.76 24.39
CA PRO A 58 -9.12 -13.45 25.65
C PRO A 58 -9.54 -14.91 25.49
N GLU A 59 -10.18 -15.29 24.37
CA GLU A 59 -10.48 -16.71 24.07
C GLU A 59 -9.18 -17.52 23.97
N LEU A 60 -8.15 -16.97 23.32
CA LEU A 60 -6.84 -17.61 23.22
C LEU A 60 -6.17 -17.75 24.59
N ALA A 61 -6.26 -16.73 25.44
CA ALA A 61 -5.74 -16.79 26.80
C ALA A 61 -6.40 -17.92 27.61
N LYS A 62 -7.73 -18.07 27.47
CA LYS A 62 -8.47 -19.17 28.09
C LYS A 62 -8.04 -20.54 27.54
N LEU A 63 -7.88 -20.69 26.23
CA LEU A 63 -7.40 -21.94 25.62
C LEU A 63 -6.00 -22.34 26.11
N ILE A 64 -5.13 -21.36 26.38
CA ILE A 64 -3.80 -21.59 26.96
C ILE A 64 -3.91 -22.04 28.42
N GLN A 65 -4.77 -21.39 29.22
CA GLN A 65 -5.03 -21.78 30.61
C GLN A 65 -5.60 -23.20 30.73
N ASP A 66 -6.46 -23.58 29.78
CA ASP A 66 -7.07 -24.90 29.70
C ASP A 66 -6.13 -25.96 29.08
N GLU A 67 -4.87 -25.61 28.81
CA GLU A 67 -3.85 -26.45 28.13
C GLU A 67 -4.32 -27.07 26.80
N ASN A 68 -5.28 -26.42 26.13
CA ASN A 68 -5.92 -26.95 24.94
C ASN A 68 -5.12 -26.61 23.68
N TRP A 69 -3.96 -27.25 23.53
CA TRP A 69 -2.99 -26.93 22.48
C TRP A 69 -3.51 -27.16 21.05
N VAL A 70 -4.49 -28.05 20.85
CA VAL A 70 -5.10 -28.28 19.53
C VAL A 70 -5.84 -27.02 19.08
N PHE A 71 -6.74 -26.51 19.92
CA PHE A 71 -7.53 -25.32 19.59
C PHE A 71 -6.68 -24.04 19.62
N THR A 72 -5.70 -23.93 20.52
CA THR A 72 -4.71 -22.83 20.49
C THR A 72 -3.99 -22.76 19.14
N LYS A 73 -3.50 -23.89 18.63
CA LYS A 73 -2.84 -23.94 17.31
C LYS A 73 -3.78 -23.59 16.16
N ASN A 74 -5.04 -24.00 16.24
CA ASN A 74 -6.05 -23.66 15.23
C ASN A 74 -6.39 -22.16 15.27
N PHE A 75 -6.51 -21.58 16.46
CA PHE A 75 -6.78 -20.15 16.65
C PHE A 75 -5.66 -19.29 16.08
N ILE A 76 -4.40 -19.68 16.29
CA ILE A 76 -3.24 -18.95 15.76
C ILE A 76 -3.21 -18.99 14.23
N ARG A 77 -3.53 -20.14 13.60
CA ARG A 77 -3.44 -20.28 12.14
C ARG A 77 -4.67 -19.76 11.39
N GLY A 78 -5.85 -19.83 12.00
CA GLY A 78 -7.08 -19.30 11.40
C GLY A 78 -7.26 -17.83 11.77
N PRO A 79 -7.93 -17.52 12.91
CA PRO A 79 -8.18 -16.17 13.39
C PRO A 79 -6.98 -15.21 13.32
N LEU A 80 -5.84 -15.57 13.91
CA LEU A 80 -4.68 -14.67 13.91
C LEU A 80 -3.97 -14.58 12.55
N GLY A 81 -4.09 -15.63 11.72
CA GLY A 81 -3.63 -15.59 10.33
C GLY A 81 -4.41 -14.57 9.50
N GLU A 82 -5.72 -14.56 9.65
CA GLU A 82 -6.60 -13.57 9.01
C GLU A 82 -6.31 -12.15 9.54
N LEU A 83 -6.15 -12.00 10.85
CA LEU A 83 -5.77 -10.72 11.48
C LEU A 83 -4.51 -10.14 10.86
N ARG A 84 -3.46 -10.95 10.68
CA ARG A 84 -2.21 -10.52 10.03
C ARG A 84 -2.46 -9.96 8.62
N ALA A 85 -3.29 -10.62 7.84
CA ALA A 85 -3.60 -10.17 6.48
C ALA A 85 -4.31 -8.80 6.49
N LYS A 86 -5.27 -8.60 7.41
CA LYS A 86 -5.99 -7.33 7.58
C LYS A 86 -5.09 -6.20 8.07
N MET A 87 -4.25 -6.45 9.06
CA MET A 87 -3.26 -5.46 9.53
C MET A 87 -2.34 -5.01 8.40
N SER A 88 -1.89 -5.95 7.56
CA SER A 88 -1.07 -5.63 6.39
C SER A 88 -1.82 -4.78 5.35
N GLN A 89 -3.16 -4.91 5.22
CA GLN A 89 -3.95 -4.01 4.38
C GLN A 89 -3.97 -2.59 4.96
N VAL A 90 -4.11 -2.44 6.27
CA VAL A 90 -4.06 -1.12 6.93
C VAL A 90 -2.70 -0.48 6.71
N GLU A 91 -1.61 -1.21 7.00
CA GLU A 91 -0.23 -0.72 6.85
C GLU A 91 0.06 -0.16 5.46
N ARG A 92 -0.44 -0.81 4.39
CA ARG A 92 -0.29 -0.33 3.01
C ARG A 92 -1.03 0.96 2.70
N ASN A 93 -2.06 1.28 3.48
CA ASN A 93 -2.86 2.49 3.29
C ASN A 93 -2.45 3.64 4.22
N LEU A 94 -1.55 3.37 5.18
CA LEU A 94 -0.93 4.40 6.01
C LEU A 94 -0.02 5.30 5.16
N LEU A 95 0.25 6.49 5.70
CA LEU A 95 1.17 7.43 5.08
C LEU A 95 2.61 6.87 5.17
N PRO A 96 3.44 7.09 4.14
CA PRO A 96 4.84 6.64 4.12
C PRO A 96 5.72 7.36 5.15
#